data_AF-A0A4R5VDN8-F1
#
_entry.id   AF-A0A4R5VDN8-F1
#
_cell.length_a   1.000
_cell.length_b   1.000
_cell.length_c   1.000
_cell.angle_alpha   90.00
_cell.angle_beta   90.00
_cell.angle_gamma   90.00
#
_symmetry.space_group_name_H-M   'P 1'
#
loop_
_entity.id
_entity.type
_entity.pdbx_description
1 polymer ?
#
loop_
_entity_poly.entity_id
_entity_poly.type
_entity_poly.pdbx_seq_one_letter_code
_entity_poly.pdbx_strand_id
1 'polypeptide(L)'
;MKTTNNHSSRIFEGAGYLLGSLITIVLGIGLFVLTENFVIALSSSLPIGTVMGILIEQKFQNEESQQLKQKTKLFAGLLLLGIIVFFAILFL
;
A
#
# COMPACT_ATOMS: atom_id res chain seq x y z
N MET A 1 35.17 -18.65 15.48
CA MET A 1 33.99 -18.13 16.22
C MET A 1 33.19 -17.29 15.23
N LYS A 2 32.08 -17.82 14.70
CA LYS A 2 31.32 -17.23 13.59
C LYS A 2 30.12 -16.48 14.17
N THR A 3 30.33 -15.22 14.56
CA THR A 3 29.28 -14.33 15.07
C THR A 3 28.97 -13.28 14.00
N THR A 4 28.32 -13.69 12.92
CA THR A 4 27.71 -12.75 11.96
C THR A 4 26.21 -12.95 12.07
N ASN A 5 25.66 -12.33 13.11
CA ASN A 5 24.30 -12.47 13.59
C ASN A 5 23.39 -11.54 12.78
N ASN A 6 22.51 -12.11 11.95
CA ASN A 6 21.16 -11.63 11.58
C ASN A 6 20.83 -10.15 11.78
N HIS A 7 21.45 -9.24 11.02
CA HIS A 7 21.03 -7.82 10.96
C HIS A 7 20.64 -7.35 9.54
N SER A 8 20.68 -8.25 8.55
CA SER A 8 20.49 -7.87 7.15
C SER A 8 19.03 -7.73 6.71
N SER A 9 18.05 -8.24 7.46
CA SER A 9 16.68 -8.39 6.96
C SER A 9 15.71 -7.26 7.32
N ARG A 10 16.02 -6.44 8.33
CA ARG A 10 15.16 -5.31 8.75
C ARG A 10 15.43 -4.00 8.01
N ILE A 11 16.46 -3.94 7.18
CA ILE A 11 16.88 -2.71 6.48
C ILE A 11 15.86 -2.31 5.39
N PHE A 12 14.97 -3.23 5.00
CA PHE A 12 13.94 -3.01 3.98
C PHE A 12 12.51 -2.85 4.53
N GLU A 13 12.34 -2.75 5.86
CA GLU A 13 11.05 -2.53 6.50
C GLU A 13 10.54 -1.13 6.11
N GLY A 14 9.48 -1.10 5.30
CA GLY A 14 8.84 0.11 4.77
C GLY A 14 9.14 0.44 3.31
N ALA A 15 9.99 -0.35 2.64
CA ALA A 15 10.28 -0.16 1.22
C ALA A 15 9.04 -0.35 0.34
N GLY A 16 8.16 -1.27 0.70
CA GLY A 16 6.87 -1.47 0.04
C GLY A 16 5.97 -0.26 0.18
N TYR A 17 5.90 0.38 1.34
CA TYR A 17 5.14 1.62 1.49
C TYR A 17 5.69 2.77 0.64
N LEU A 18 7.03 2.90 0.54
CA LEU A 18 7.67 3.89 -0.34
C LEU A 18 7.35 3.63 -1.81
N LEU A 19 7.40 2.37 -2.25
CA LEU A 19 6.99 1.96 -3.59
C LEU A 19 5.50 2.22 -3.84
N GLY A 20 4.65 1.93 -2.85
CA GLY A 20 3.21 2.23 -2.90
C GLY A 20 2.94 3.72 -3.06
N SER A 21 3.67 4.58 -2.35
CA SER A 21 3.57 6.03 -2.48
C SER A 21 3.99 6.51 -3.87
N LEU A 22 5.08 5.98 -4.42
CA LEU A 22 5.51 6.25 -5.79
C LEU A 22 4.43 5.86 -6.81
N ILE A 23 3.81 4.69 -6.64
CA ILE A 23 2.69 4.23 -7.47
C ILE A 23 1.51 5.20 -7.35
N THR A 24 1.12 5.61 -6.14
CA THR A 24 0.05 6.60 -5.95
C THR A 24 0.36 7.91 -6.67
N ILE A 25 1.59 8.42 -6.58
CA ILE A 25 1.96 9.70 -7.20
C ILE A 25 1.87 9.59 -8.73
N VAL A 26 2.49 8.58 -9.33
CA VAL A 26 2.49 8.39 -10.79
C VAL A 26 1.06 8.22 -11.31
N LEU A 27 0.27 7.39 -10.63
CA LEU A 27 -1.09 7.10 -11.02
C LEU A 27 -2.01 8.30 -10.79
N GLY A 28 -1.79 9.06 -9.72
CA GLY A 28 -2.49 10.31 -9.43
C GLY A 28 -2.22 11.39 -10.47
N ILE A 29 -0.96 11.56 -10.89
CA ILE A 29 -0.61 12.49 -11.99
C ILE A 29 -1.27 12.03 -13.30
N GLY A 30 -1.20 10.75 -13.62
CA GLY A 30 -1.82 10.21 -14.84
C GLY A 30 -3.34 10.40 -14.87
N LEU A 31 -4.02 10.13 -13.76
CA LEU A 31 -5.46 10.35 -13.62
C LEU A 31 -5.82 11.83 -13.63
N PHE A 32 -4.99 12.70 -13.06
CA PHE A 32 -5.21 14.15 -13.09
C PHE A 32 -5.14 14.69 -14.52
N VAL A 33 -4.14 14.27 -15.31
CA VAL A 33 -4.04 14.65 -16.72
C VAL A 33 -5.24 14.15 -17.54
N LEU A 34 -5.78 12.98 -17.20
CA LEU A 34 -6.91 12.39 -17.94
C LEU A 34 -8.28 12.98 -17.55
N THR A 35 -8.47 13.29 -16.27
CA THR A 35 -9.78 13.69 -15.73
C THR A 35 -9.90 15.19 -15.49
N GLU A 36 -8.77 15.92 -15.51
CA GLU A 36 -8.65 17.33 -15.11
C GLU A 36 -9.22 17.62 -13.71
N ASN A 37 -9.43 16.57 -12.90
CA ASN A 37 -10.09 16.67 -11.61
C ASN A 37 -9.21 16.08 -10.52
N PHE A 38 -8.68 16.98 -9.69
CA PHE A 38 -7.79 16.63 -8.59
C PHE A 38 -8.44 15.68 -7.58
N VAL A 39 -9.72 15.86 -7.28
CA VAL A 39 -10.43 15.04 -6.28
C VAL A 39 -10.58 13.60 -6.79
N ILE A 40 -10.95 13.43 -8.06
CA ILE A 40 -11.11 12.11 -8.69
C ILE A 40 -9.76 11.39 -8.79
N ALA A 41 -8.73 12.11 -9.23
CA ALA A 41 -7.39 11.57 -9.36
C ALA A 41 -6.81 11.11 -8.01
N LEU A 42 -6.96 11.92 -6.96
CA LEU A 42 -6.44 11.60 -5.63
C LEU A 42 -7.24 10.47 -4.97
N SER A 43 -8.57 10.54 -4.98
CA SER A 43 -9.44 9.52 -4.38
C SER A 43 -9.27 8.14 -5.02
N SER A 44 -8.94 8.10 -6.31
CA SER A 44 -8.72 6.85 -7.04
C SER A 44 -7.30 6.29 -6.86
N SER A 45 -6.28 7.16 -6.86
CA SER A 45 -4.86 6.73 -6.77
C SER A 45 -4.39 6.36 -5.36
N LEU A 46 -4.94 6.99 -4.32
CA LEU A 46 -4.57 6.73 -2.92
C LEU A 46 -4.86 5.28 -2.49
N PRO A 47 -6.07 4.73 -2.68
CA PRO A 47 -6.35 3.34 -2.31
C PRO A 47 -5.47 2.36 -3.08
N ILE A 48 -5.26 2.60 -4.38
CA ILE A 48 -4.46 1.72 -5.25
C ILE A 48 -3.02 1.63 -4.77
N GLY A 49 -2.33 2.76 -4.60
CA GLY A 49 -0.93 2.72 -4.16
C GLY A 49 -0.77 2.31 -2.70
N THR A 50 -1.76 2.56 -1.84
CA THR A 50 -1.74 2.03 -0.46
C THR A 50 -1.82 0.49 -0.47
N VAL A 51 -2.76 -0.09 -1.22
CA VAL A 51 -2.89 -1.55 -1.34
C VAL A 51 -1.64 -2.16 -1.99
N MET A 52 -1.14 -1.57 -3.07
CA MET A 52 0.11 -2.02 -3.69
C MET A 52 1.30 -1.93 -2.74
N GLY A 53 1.41 -0.84 -1.98
CA GLY A 53 2.47 -0.68 -1.01
C GLY A 53 2.44 -1.75 0.09
N ILE A 54 1.25 -2.07 0.60
CA ILE A 54 1.06 -3.17 1.56
C ILE A 54 1.45 -4.51 0.93
N LEU A 55 1.00 -4.81 -0.30
CA LEU A 55 1.30 -6.08 -0.96
C LEU A 55 2.80 -6.25 -1.24
N ILE A 56 3.46 -5.18 -1.66
CA ILE A 56 4.90 -5.16 -1.91
C ILE A 56 5.67 -5.31 -0.59
N GLU A 57 5.25 -4.59 0.47
CA GLU A 57 5.84 -4.69 1.80
C GLU A 57 5.72 -6.11 2.34
N GLN A 58 4.52 -6.70 2.22
CA GLN A 58 4.29 -8.09 2.57
C GLN A 58 5.14 -9.05 1.74
N LYS A 59 5.43 -8.74 0.48
CA LYS A 59 6.28 -9.59 -0.35
C LYS A 59 7.73 -9.53 0.10
N PHE A 60 8.24 -8.34 0.41
CA PHE A 60 9.58 -8.16 0.99
C PHE A 60 9.72 -8.77 2.38
N GLN A 61 8.67 -8.69 3.21
CA GLN A 61 8.69 -9.25 4.56
C GLN A 61 8.31 -10.75 4.64
N ASN A 62 7.56 -11.30 3.68
CA ASN A 62 7.24 -12.74 3.62
C ASN A 62 8.44 -13.61 3.29
N GLU A 63 9.55 -13.03 2.83
CA GLU A 63 10.83 -13.73 2.78
C GLU A 63 11.37 -14.05 4.19
N GLU A 64 10.78 -13.49 5.28
CA GLU A 64 11.21 -13.78 6.66
C GLU A 64 10.15 -14.17 7.71
N SER A 65 8.84 -13.86 7.63
CA SER A 65 7.96 -14.26 8.76
C SER A 65 6.45 -14.42 8.49
N GLN A 66 5.95 -15.65 8.74
CA GLN A 66 4.54 -16.04 8.58
C GLN A 66 3.56 -15.41 9.60
N GLN A 67 4.02 -14.77 10.67
CA GLN A 67 3.12 -14.21 11.71
C GLN A 67 2.47 -12.87 11.36
N LEU A 68 3.07 -12.07 10.46
CA LEU A 68 2.53 -10.77 10.03
C LEU A 68 1.27 -10.90 9.13
N LYS A 69 1.08 -12.09 8.56
CA LYS A 69 0.02 -12.43 7.58
C LYS A 69 -1.39 -12.27 8.14
N GLN A 70 -1.59 -12.47 9.44
CA GLN A 70 -2.91 -12.40 10.08
C GLN A 70 -3.36 -10.96 10.37
N LYS A 71 -2.44 -10.10 10.85
CA LYS A 71 -2.75 -8.68 11.10
C LYS A 71 -2.97 -7.89 9.81
N THR A 72 -2.23 -8.20 8.75
CA THR A 72 -2.38 -7.48 7.48
C THR A 72 -3.68 -7.82 6.75
N LYS A 73 -4.20 -9.05 6.89
CA LYS A 73 -5.54 -9.41 6.36
C LYS A 73 -6.65 -8.56 6.98
N LEU A 74 -6.52 -8.23 8.27
CA LEU A 74 -7.48 -7.37 8.96
C LEU A 74 -7.38 -5.91 8.48
N PHE A 75 -6.17 -5.39 8.30
CA PHE A 75 -5.97 -4.05 7.74
C PHE A 75 -6.47 -3.92 6.29
N ALA A 76 -6.22 -4.91 5.44
CA ALA A 76 -6.72 -4.94 4.07
C ALA A 76 -8.26 -4.97 4.03
N GLY A 77 -8.91 -5.72 4.92
CA GLY A 77 -10.37 -5.73 5.08
C GLY A 77 -10.93 -4.38 5.53
N LEU A 78 -10.26 -3.71 6.46
CA LEU A 78 -10.65 -2.36 6.91
C LEU A 78 -10.49 -1.31 5.81
N LEU A 79 -9.45 -1.43 4.98
CA LEU A 79 -9.20 -0.54 3.86
C LEU A 79 -10.25 -0.75 2.75
N LEU A 80 -10.61 -2.00 2.45
CA LEU A 80 -11.72 -2.35 1.57
C LEU A 80 -13.05 -1.77 2.07
N LEU A 81 -13.32 -1.86 3.38
CA LEU A 81 -14.49 -1.23 3.99
C LEU A 81 -14.49 0.29 3.76
N GLY A 82 -13.34 0.95 3.97
CA GLY A 82 -13.18 2.38 3.73
C GLY A 82 -13.46 2.80 2.28
N ILE A 83 -12.99 2.01 1.32
CA ILE A 83 -13.26 2.23 -0.11
C ILE A 83 -14.77 2.11 -0.39
N ILE A 84 -15.43 1.07 0.11
CA ILE A 84 -16.87 0.85 -0.10
C ILE A 84 -17.69 2.02 0.45
N VAL A 85 -17.37 2.48 1.67
CA VAL A 85 -18.05 3.62 2.29
C VAL A 85 -17.82 4.91 1.50
N PHE A 86 -16.60 5.12 0.99
CA PHE A 86 -16.29 6.28 0.14
C PHE A 86 -17.16 6.32 -1.12
N PHE A 87 -17.28 5.19 -1.83
CA PHE A 87 -18.16 5.06 -2.98
C PHE A 87 -19.64 5.26 -2.61
N ALA A 88 -20.09 4.76 -1.47
CA ALA A 88 -21.47 4.95 -1.02
C ALA A 88 -21.83 6.44 -0.79
N ILE A 89 -20.88 7.25 -0.31
CA ILE A 89 -21.07 8.70 -0.09
C ILE A 89 -21.02 9.47 -1.41
N LEU A 90 -20.14 9.08 -2.34
CA LEU A 90 -19.90 9.81 -3.59
C LEU A 90 -21.06 9.67 -4.60
N PHE A 91 -21.82 8.57 -4.50
CA PHE A 91 -22.98 8.27 -5.37
C PHE A 91 -24.34 8.54 -4.72
N LEU A 92 -24.35 9.16 -3.52
CA LEU A 92 -25.55 9.68 -2.86
C LEU A 92 -25.83 11.12 -3.33
#